data_AF-A0A956MUX2-F1
#
_entry.id   AF-A0A956MUX2-F1
#
_cell.length_a   1.000
_cell.length_b   1.000
_cell.length_c   1.000
_cell.angle_alpha   90.00
_cell.angle_beta   90.00
_cell.angle_gamma   90.00
#
_symmetry.space_group_name_H-M   'P 1'
#
loop_
_entity.id
_entity.type
_entity.pdbx_description
1 polymer ?
#
loop_
_entity_poly.entity_id
_entity_poly.type
_entity_poly.pdbx_seq_one_letter_code
_entity_poly.pdbx_strand_id
1 'polypeptide(L)'
;VLLLPVMIVHKKEVQDKVRKFVSGGGTVVFTYRTAVKDYYNNLTLGQFNPTYYTDLVGGYVEEVESFQDDQVALLIGNEEFEGINGTATVFRDMLKTTTAKTLFKYEDEFFEDLAAVTLNEYEGGKVYYIGSGADNTIMDAITNKIINESNLDAIESEEGVEVVRRSLNNEDYYFVMNHTSDEKKFRNEILKAYEAKIVKA
;
A
#
# COMPACT_ATOMS: atom_id res chain seq x y z
N VAL A 1 -6.92 2.51 -8.63
CA VAL A 1 -5.79 2.00 -7.80
C VAL A 1 -5.84 0.49 -7.78
N LEU A 2 -4.70 -0.21 -7.87
CA LEU A 2 -4.58 -1.66 -7.80
C LEU A 2 -3.58 -2.04 -6.70
N LEU A 3 -4.01 -2.83 -5.72
CA LEU A 3 -3.17 -3.31 -4.63
C LEU A 3 -2.75 -4.76 -4.90
N LEU A 4 -1.45 -5.05 -4.85
CA LEU A 4 -0.88 -6.37 -5.11
C LEU A 4 0.06 -6.78 -3.95
N PRO A 5 -0.51 -7.03 -2.75
CA PRO A 5 0.29 -7.40 -1.58
C PRO A 5 0.92 -8.78 -1.77
N VAL A 6 2.22 -8.88 -1.48
CA VAL A 6 3.02 -10.10 -1.43
C VAL A 6 2.83 -10.97 -2.68
N MET A 7 2.79 -10.33 -3.87
CA MET A 7 2.64 -11.02 -5.15
C MET A 7 3.96 -11.71 -5.54
N ILE A 8 4.33 -12.74 -4.79
CA ILE A 8 5.66 -13.36 -4.84
C ILE A 8 5.93 -14.13 -6.12
N VAL A 9 4.92 -14.76 -6.70
CA VAL A 9 5.02 -15.46 -7.97
C VAL A 9 4.65 -14.50 -9.09
N HIS A 10 5.58 -14.28 -10.01
CA HIS A 10 5.32 -13.49 -11.22
C HIS A 10 4.99 -14.38 -12.42
N LYS A 11 4.12 -13.85 -13.28
CA LYS A 11 3.81 -14.38 -14.60
C LYS A 11 3.88 -13.24 -15.60
N LYS A 12 4.52 -13.46 -16.74
CA LYS A 12 4.73 -12.41 -17.74
C LYS A 12 3.41 -11.72 -18.13
N GLU A 13 2.34 -12.48 -18.34
CA GLU A 13 1.04 -11.94 -18.76
C GLU A 13 0.38 -11.06 -17.69
N VAL A 14 0.64 -11.36 -16.41
CA VAL A 14 0.20 -10.50 -15.30
C VAL A 14 1.05 -9.24 -15.27
N GLN A 15 2.37 -9.38 -15.44
CA GLN A 15 3.28 -8.24 -15.45
C GLN A 15 2.99 -7.24 -16.56
N ASP A 16 2.74 -7.74 -17.77
CA ASP A 16 2.37 -6.90 -18.91
C ASP A 16 1.05 -6.15 -18.66
N LYS A 17 0.07 -6.77 -17.99
CA LYS A 17 -1.21 -6.13 -17.63
C LYS A 17 -1.02 -5.03 -16.58
N VAL A 18 -0.19 -5.28 -15.57
CA VAL A 18 0.09 -4.28 -14.54
C VAL A 18 0.83 -3.09 -15.14
N ARG A 19 1.83 -3.32 -15.99
CA ARG A 19 2.50 -2.26 -16.74
C ARG A 19 1.52 -1.43 -17.54
N LYS A 20 0.68 -2.08 -18.36
CA LYS A 20 -0.34 -1.40 -19.15
C LYS A 20 -1.29 -0.56 -18.28
N PHE A 21 -1.67 -1.06 -17.11
CA PHE A 21 -2.51 -0.33 -16.17
C PHE A 21 -1.81 0.92 -15.63
N VAL A 22 -0.54 0.83 -15.22
CA VAL A 22 0.26 1.97 -14.76
C VAL A 22 0.47 2.99 -15.89
N SER A 23 0.94 2.53 -17.06
CA SER A 23 1.08 3.35 -18.27
C SER A 23 -0.17 4.12 -18.64
N GLY A 24 -1.35 3.53 -18.41
CA GLY A 24 -2.66 4.15 -18.65
C GLY A 24 -3.11 5.16 -17.58
N GLY A 25 -2.25 5.53 -16.62
CA GLY A 25 -2.58 6.46 -15.54
C GLY A 25 -2.96 5.79 -14.22
N GLY A 26 -2.84 4.47 -14.12
CA GLY A 26 -3.16 3.72 -12.91
C GLY A 26 -2.11 3.89 -11.81
N THR A 27 -2.57 3.87 -10.56
CA THR A 27 -1.71 3.73 -9.37
C THR A 27 -1.68 2.29 -8.91
N VAL A 28 -0.48 1.71 -8.81
CA VAL A 28 -0.24 0.35 -8.28
C VAL A 28 0.49 0.44 -6.94
N VAL A 29 0.13 -0.43 -6.00
CA VAL A 29 0.85 -0.62 -4.75
C VAL A 29 1.35 -2.07 -4.69
N PHE A 30 2.66 -2.22 -4.68
CA PHE A 30 3.35 -3.45 -4.37
C PHE A 30 3.83 -3.45 -2.92
N THR A 31 4.07 -4.64 -2.40
CA THR A 31 4.71 -4.79 -1.08
C THR A 31 5.96 -5.67 -1.19
N TYR A 32 6.62 -5.87 -0.06
CA TYR A 32 7.73 -6.80 0.09
C TYR A 32 7.48 -8.16 -0.58
N ARG A 33 8.56 -8.76 -1.06
CA ARG A 33 8.58 -10.04 -1.77
C ARG A 33 7.72 -10.06 -3.02
N THR A 34 7.50 -8.92 -3.68
CA THR A 34 6.86 -8.91 -5.00
C THR A 34 7.79 -9.51 -6.05
N ALA A 35 7.26 -10.36 -6.93
CA ALA A 35 7.93 -10.92 -8.11
C ALA A 35 9.32 -11.53 -7.81
N VAL A 36 9.39 -12.42 -6.82
CA VAL A 36 10.65 -13.11 -6.45
C VAL A 36 10.83 -14.39 -7.26
N LYS A 37 9.74 -15.06 -7.63
CA LYS A 37 9.78 -16.40 -8.23
C LYS A 37 8.92 -16.51 -9.47
N ASP A 38 9.33 -17.36 -10.41
CA ASP A 38 8.49 -17.72 -11.55
C ASP A 38 7.33 -18.65 -11.13
N TYR A 39 6.48 -19.00 -12.10
CA TYR A 39 5.33 -19.88 -11.88
C TYR A 39 5.71 -21.29 -11.37
N TYR A 40 6.93 -21.74 -11.69
CA TYR A 40 7.47 -23.03 -11.25
C TYR A 40 8.25 -22.92 -9.93
N ASN A 41 8.14 -21.78 -9.24
CA ASN A 41 8.81 -21.50 -7.96
C ASN A 41 10.35 -21.43 -8.08
N ASN A 42 10.88 -21.18 -9.28
CA ASN A 42 12.31 -20.93 -9.50
C ASN A 42 12.66 -19.47 -9.29
N LEU A 43 13.89 -19.21 -8.86
CA LEU A 43 14.49 -17.88 -8.89
C LEU A 43 15.03 -17.60 -10.29
N THR A 44 14.87 -16.35 -10.73
CA THR A 44 15.42 -15.90 -12.01
C THR A 44 16.86 -15.41 -11.80
N LEU A 45 17.83 -16.20 -12.27
CA LEU A 45 19.25 -15.87 -12.10
C LEU A 45 19.65 -14.62 -12.90
N GLY A 46 20.53 -13.80 -12.31
CA GLY A 46 21.03 -12.58 -12.95
C GLY A 46 20.00 -11.44 -13.05
N GLN A 47 18.93 -11.50 -12.26
CA GLN A 47 17.93 -10.43 -12.12
C GLN A 47 17.83 -10.01 -10.65
N PHE A 48 17.60 -8.72 -10.42
CA PHE A 48 17.22 -8.22 -9.10
C PHE A 48 15.72 -8.33 -8.87
N ASN A 49 15.31 -8.43 -7.61
CA ASN A 49 13.91 -8.30 -7.23
C ASN A 49 13.49 -6.82 -7.20
N PRO A 50 12.21 -6.49 -7.49
CA PRO A 50 11.18 -7.36 -8.03
C PRO A 50 11.49 -7.76 -9.48
N THR A 51 11.56 -9.06 -9.76
CA THR A 51 12.07 -9.60 -11.03
C THR A 51 11.24 -9.06 -12.20
N TYR A 52 11.92 -8.52 -13.22
CA TYR A 52 11.32 -7.86 -14.40
C TYR A 52 10.40 -6.68 -14.09
N TYR A 53 10.57 -6.02 -12.95
CA TYR A 53 9.82 -4.84 -12.54
C TYR A 53 10.70 -3.71 -11.99
N THR A 54 12.03 -3.85 -12.00
CA THR A 54 12.92 -2.85 -11.40
C THR A 54 12.80 -1.47 -12.03
N ASP A 55 12.55 -1.39 -13.34
CA ASP A 55 12.24 -0.14 -14.06
C ASP A 55 10.87 0.43 -13.69
N LEU A 56 9.86 -0.44 -13.52
CA LEU A 56 8.49 -0.05 -13.15
C LEU A 56 8.44 0.50 -11.72
N VAL A 57 9.09 -0.19 -10.79
CA VAL A 57 9.23 0.19 -9.38
C VAL A 57 10.21 1.35 -9.22
N GLY A 58 11.08 1.61 -10.20
CA GLY A 58 12.08 2.67 -10.15
C GLY A 58 13.20 2.38 -9.15
N GLY A 59 13.53 1.11 -8.95
CA GLY A 59 14.48 0.64 -7.95
C GLY A 59 14.51 -0.88 -7.89
N TYR A 60 15.37 -1.42 -7.05
CA TYR A 60 15.48 -2.86 -6.82
C TYR A 60 15.74 -3.14 -5.33
N VAL A 61 15.35 -4.33 -4.90
CA VAL A 61 15.63 -4.83 -3.56
C VAL A 61 17.10 -5.23 -3.51
N GLU A 62 17.88 -4.48 -2.75
CA GLU A 62 19.31 -4.71 -2.58
C GLU A 62 19.56 -5.73 -1.46
N GLU A 63 18.82 -5.61 -0.36
CA GLU A 63 18.92 -6.51 0.78
C GLU A 63 17.54 -6.92 1.30
N VAL A 64 17.49 -8.10 1.92
CA VAL A 64 16.26 -8.67 2.48
C VAL A 64 16.50 -9.24 3.87
N GLU A 65 15.58 -8.99 4.78
CA GLU A 65 15.61 -9.60 6.11
C GLU A 65 14.21 -10.02 6.57
N SER A 66 14.15 -11.16 7.25
CA SER A 66 12.95 -11.61 7.95
C SER A 66 13.10 -11.26 9.42
N PHE A 67 12.11 -10.58 9.96
CA PHE A 67 12.07 -10.28 11.38
C PHE A 67 11.58 -11.49 12.18
N GLN A 68 12.18 -11.69 13.36
CA GLN A 68 11.63 -12.53 14.42
C GLN A 68 10.54 -11.77 15.18
N ASP A 69 9.74 -12.47 15.98
CA ASP A 69 8.54 -11.91 16.64
C ASP A 69 8.84 -10.69 17.55
N ASP A 70 10.05 -10.60 18.10
CA ASP A 70 10.49 -9.51 18.97
C ASP A 70 11.24 -8.38 18.23
N GLN A 71 11.43 -8.52 16.92
CA GLN A 71 12.15 -7.54 16.11
C GLN A 71 11.20 -6.54 15.46
N VAL A 72 11.52 -5.26 15.65
CA VAL A 72 10.81 -4.12 15.07
C VAL A 72 11.85 -3.16 14.50
N ALA A 73 11.66 -2.74 13.26
CA ALA A 73 12.43 -1.65 12.67
C ALA A 73 11.65 -0.34 12.74
N LEU A 74 12.34 0.78 12.92
CA LEU A 74 11.74 2.10 12.86
C LEU A 74 11.73 2.61 11.42
N LEU A 75 10.61 3.19 11.01
CA LEU A 75 10.45 3.85 9.72
C LEU A 75 10.37 5.36 9.92
N ILE A 76 11.23 6.09 9.24
CA ILE A 76 11.32 7.55 9.32
C ILE A 76 10.83 8.14 8.01
N GLY A 77 9.85 9.05 8.11
CA GLY A 77 9.31 9.76 6.96
C GLY A 77 10.32 10.72 6.34
N ASN A 78 10.32 10.78 5.02
CA ASN A 78 11.23 11.58 4.21
C ASN A 78 10.45 12.61 3.38
N GLU A 79 11.03 13.80 3.21
CA GLU A 79 10.44 14.93 2.46
C GLU A 79 8.99 15.22 2.86
N GLU A 80 8.01 14.91 2.00
CA GLU A 80 6.59 15.19 2.25
C GLU A 80 6.00 14.43 3.44
N PHE A 81 6.70 13.41 3.94
CA PHE A 81 6.33 12.65 5.13
C PHE A 81 7.21 12.96 6.35
N GLU A 82 8.07 14.00 6.30
CA GLU A 82 8.93 14.37 7.42
C GLU A 82 8.11 14.57 8.72
N GLY A 83 8.57 13.94 9.80
CA GLY A 83 7.89 13.94 11.11
C GLY A 83 6.83 12.86 11.29
N ILE A 84 6.49 12.10 10.24
CA ILE A 84 5.66 10.89 10.35
C ILE A 84 6.59 9.70 10.51
N ASN A 85 6.62 9.14 11.71
CA ASN A 85 7.43 7.98 12.05
C ASN A 85 6.54 6.84 12.50
N GLY A 86 6.99 5.62 12.25
CA GLY A 86 6.27 4.42 12.61
C GLY A 86 7.21 3.23 12.66
N THR A 87 6.62 2.05 12.55
CA THR A 87 7.30 0.78 12.77
C THR A 87 7.05 -0.19 11.63
N ALA A 88 7.99 -1.13 11.47
CA ALA A 88 7.95 -2.20 10.51
C ALA A 88 8.22 -3.53 11.21
N THR A 89 7.43 -4.54 10.84
CA THR A 89 7.52 -5.91 11.36
C THR A 89 7.47 -6.93 10.20
N VAL A 90 7.58 -8.22 10.53
CA VAL A 90 7.49 -9.37 9.62
C VAL A 90 8.69 -9.52 8.66
N PHE A 91 8.93 -8.52 7.82
CA PHE A 91 9.93 -8.58 6.76
C PHE A 91 10.42 -7.17 6.42
N ARG A 92 11.64 -7.03 5.94
CA ARG A 92 12.10 -5.83 5.22
C ARG A 92 12.81 -6.19 3.92
N ASP A 93 12.20 -5.80 2.81
CA ASP A 93 12.90 -5.50 1.57
C ASP A 93 13.48 -4.09 1.71
N MET A 94 14.78 -3.95 1.45
CA MET A 94 15.49 -2.68 1.47
C MET A 94 15.83 -2.27 0.04
N LEU A 95 15.21 -1.18 -0.43
CA LEU A 95 15.25 -0.80 -1.85
C LEU A 95 16.36 0.20 -2.12
N LYS A 96 17.22 -0.09 -3.10
CA LYS A 96 18.05 0.92 -3.75
C LYS A 96 17.23 1.58 -4.86
N THR A 97 17.00 2.89 -4.73
CA THR A 97 16.23 3.65 -5.71
C THR A 97 17.07 4.02 -6.93
N THR A 98 16.45 4.02 -8.11
CA THR A 98 17.03 4.54 -9.35
C THR A 98 16.26 5.77 -9.84
N THR A 99 14.97 5.62 -10.13
CA THR A 99 14.07 6.72 -10.52
C THR A 99 13.00 7.00 -9.46
N ALA A 100 12.75 6.06 -8.57
CA ALA A 100 11.77 6.22 -7.50
C ALA A 100 12.24 7.24 -6.46
N LYS A 101 11.29 7.97 -5.90
CA LYS A 101 11.47 8.82 -4.72
C LYS A 101 11.32 7.98 -3.46
N THR A 102 12.14 8.26 -2.46
CA THR A 102 12.04 7.65 -1.14
C THR A 102 11.01 8.41 -0.30
N LEU A 103 9.98 7.70 0.17
CA LEU A 103 8.95 8.26 1.06
C LEU A 103 9.25 7.98 2.53
N PHE A 104 9.76 6.78 2.82
CA PHE A 104 10.18 6.37 4.16
C PHE A 104 11.48 5.57 4.08
N LYS A 105 12.36 5.77 5.07
CA LYS A 105 13.61 5.02 5.25
C LYS A 105 13.52 4.13 6.48
N TYR A 106 14.32 3.06 6.51
CA TYR A 106 14.60 2.37 7.76
C TYR A 106 15.59 3.23 8.59
N GLU A 107 15.33 3.41 9.88
CA GLU A 107 16.35 3.94 10.79
C GLU A 107 17.38 2.83 11.06
N ASP A 108 18.43 2.80 10.25
CA ASP A 108 19.46 1.76 10.30
C ASP A 108 20.82 2.36 9.92
N GLU A 109 21.81 2.21 10.80
CA GLU A 109 23.15 2.78 10.62
C GLU A 109 23.95 2.14 9.47
N PHE A 110 23.55 0.95 9.01
CA PHE A 110 24.22 0.25 7.91
C PHE A 110 23.55 0.47 6.55
N PHE A 111 22.27 0.85 6.54
CA PHE A 111 21.43 0.91 5.35
C PHE A 111 20.79 2.29 5.11
N GLU A 112 21.49 3.37 5.47
CA GLU A 112 21.00 4.76 5.38
C GLU A 112 20.53 5.20 3.98
N ASP A 113 21.07 4.54 2.95
CA ASP A 113 20.80 4.78 1.53
C ASP A 113 19.62 3.96 0.99
N LEU A 114 19.09 2.99 1.75
CA LEU A 114 18.03 2.09 1.30
C LEU A 114 16.67 2.52 1.82
N ALA A 115 15.68 2.49 0.93
CA ALA A 115 14.32 2.92 1.21
C ALA A 115 13.47 1.77 1.75
N ALA A 116 12.56 2.11 2.65
CA ALA A 116 11.49 1.23 3.13
C ALA A 116 10.23 1.37 2.29
N VAL A 117 9.88 2.60 1.90
CA VAL A 117 8.73 2.89 1.05
C VAL A 117 9.15 3.84 -0.06
N THR A 118 8.80 3.51 -1.29
CA THR A 118 9.15 4.32 -2.47
C THR A 118 7.93 4.63 -3.33
N LEU A 119 8.03 5.71 -4.10
CA LEU A 119 7.08 6.09 -5.14
C LEU A 119 7.83 6.37 -6.44
N ASN A 120 7.51 5.63 -7.49
CA ASN A 120 7.95 5.91 -8.84
C ASN A 120 6.80 6.47 -9.67
N GLU A 121 7.06 7.57 -10.38
CA GLU A 121 6.19 8.04 -11.46
C GLU A 121 6.64 7.32 -12.74
N TYR A 122 5.76 6.52 -13.33
CA TYR A 122 6.08 5.70 -14.49
C TYR A 122 5.08 5.99 -15.61
N GLU A 123 5.58 6.65 -16.66
CA GLU A 123 4.75 7.17 -17.76
C GLU A 123 3.60 8.04 -17.22
N GLY A 124 2.35 7.61 -17.41
CA GLY A 124 1.18 8.34 -16.91
C GLY A 124 0.77 8.01 -15.47
N GLY A 125 1.35 6.96 -14.87
CA GLY A 125 0.87 6.40 -13.60
C GLY A 125 1.89 6.43 -12.47
N LYS A 126 1.54 5.75 -11.38
CA LYS A 126 2.30 5.74 -10.12
C LYS A 126 2.49 4.33 -9.59
N VAL A 127 3.66 4.06 -9.04
CA VAL A 127 4.02 2.76 -8.47
C VAL A 127 4.58 2.97 -7.08
N TYR A 128 3.82 2.55 -6.08
CA TYR A 128 4.26 2.49 -4.69
C TYR A 128 4.85 1.12 -4.39
N TYR A 129 5.95 1.07 -3.64
CA TYR A 129 6.49 -0.16 -3.08
C TYR A 129 6.61 -0.02 -1.57
N ILE A 130 5.98 -0.93 -0.82
CA ILE A 130 6.03 -0.96 0.64
C ILE A 130 6.86 -2.16 1.07
N GLY A 131 8.11 -1.91 1.45
CA GLY A 131 9.13 -2.92 1.71
C GLY A 131 8.95 -3.72 2.99
N SER A 132 7.91 -3.50 3.80
CA SER A 132 7.72 -4.20 5.08
C SER A 132 6.26 -4.33 5.51
N GLY A 133 6.02 -5.06 6.60
CA GLY A 133 4.78 -4.98 7.35
C GLY A 133 4.74 -3.69 8.18
N ALA A 134 4.50 -2.56 7.52
CA ALA A 134 4.44 -1.24 8.15
C ALA A 134 3.17 -1.08 8.99
N ASP A 135 3.26 -0.33 10.08
CA ASP A 135 2.13 -0.07 10.97
C ASP A 135 1.08 0.88 10.38
N ASN A 136 -0.02 1.05 11.10
CA ASN A 136 -1.15 1.87 10.66
C ASN A 136 -0.78 3.34 10.49
N THR A 137 0.17 3.90 11.26
CA THR A 137 0.60 5.30 11.09
C THR A 137 1.14 5.53 9.68
N ILE A 138 2.00 4.62 9.22
CA ILE A 138 2.61 4.68 7.88
C ILE A 138 1.58 4.33 6.81
N MET A 139 0.79 3.28 7.03
CA MET A 139 -0.23 2.83 6.07
C MET A 139 -1.33 3.86 5.85
N ASP A 140 -1.79 4.55 6.89
CA ASP A 140 -2.79 5.61 6.81
C ASP A 140 -2.23 6.81 6.03
N ALA A 141 -0.98 7.21 6.30
CA ALA A 141 -0.32 8.31 5.59
C ALA A 141 -0.20 8.02 4.08
N ILE A 142 0.24 6.81 3.71
CA ILE A 142 0.36 6.38 2.30
C ILE A 142 -1.03 6.27 1.66
N THR A 143 -2.00 5.66 2.35
CA THR A 143 -3.35 5.46 1.84
C THR A 143 -4.06 6.79 1.59
N ASN A 144 -3.94 7.74 2.52
CA ASN A 144 -4.49 9.09 2.37
C ASN A 144 -3.89 9.82 1.17
N LYS A 145 -2.57 9.72 0.97
CA LYS A 145 -1.91 10.25 -0.24
C LYS A 145 -2.48 9.63 -1.50
N ILE A 146 -2.62 8.29 -1.55
CA ILE A 146 -3.15 7.59 -2.73
C ILE A 146 -4.60 7.97 -3.03
N ILE A 147 -5.45 8.07 -2.00
CA ILE A 147 -6.86 8.49 -2.12
C ILE A 147 -6.93 9.88 -2.75
N ASN A 148 -6.17 10.84 -2.23
CA ASN A 148 -6.16 12.21 -2.70
C ASN A 148 -5.63 12.32 -4.13
N GLU A 149 -4.49 11.71 -4.43
CA GLU A 149 -3.86 11.80 -5.74
C GLU A 149 -4.63 11.08 -6.85
N SER A 150 -5.32 9.99 -6.49
CA SER A 150 -6.11 9.20 -7.43
C SER A 150 -7.56 9.67 -7.52
N ASN A 151 -7.93 10.74 -6.81
CA ASN A 151 -9.29 11.27 -6.68
C ASN A 151 -10.31 10.16 -6.37
N LEU A 152 -9.97 9.27 -5.44
CA LEU A 152 -10.90 8.23 -5.01
C LEU A 152 -12.02 8.82 -4.18
N ASP A 153 -13.25 8.44 -4.51
CA ASP A 153 -14.44 8.77 -3.73
C ASP A 153 -14.48 7.90 -2.46
N ALA A 154 -13.79 8.37 -1.42
CA ALA A 154 -13.74 7.75 -0.11
C ALA A 154 -14.86 8.28 0.79
N ILE A 155 -15.39 7.41 1.65
CA ILE A 155 -16.42 7.77 2.62
C ILE A 155 -15.77 7.77 4.00
N GLU A 156 -15.61 8.95 4.59
CA GLU A 156 -15.11 9.06 5.96
C GLU A 156 -16.21 8.71 6.96
N SER A 157 -15.82 7.98 7.99
CA SER A 157 -16.67 7.58 9.11
C SER A 157 -15.84 7.52 10.40
N GLU A 158 -16.52 7.52 11.55
CA GLU A 158 -15.87 7.35 12.83
C GLU A 158 -15.22 5.96 12.94
N GLU A 159 -14.14 5.85 13.71
CA GLU A 159 -13.51 4.56 14.00
C GLU A 159 -14.54 3.57 14.56
N GLY A 160 -14.55 2.37 13.97
CA GLY A 160 -15.51 1.31 14.25
C GLY A 160 -16.82 1.39 13.45
N VAL A 161 -17.06 2.45 12.68
CA VAL A 161 -18.22 2.55 11.76
C VAL A 161 -17.79 2.20 10.35
N GLU A 162 -18.27 1.06 9.84
CA GLU A 162 -18.05 0.63 8.46
C GLU A 162 -19.17 1.19 7.56
N VAL A 163 -18.78 1.74 6.41
CA VAL A 163 -19.72 2.26 5.41
C VAL A 163 -19.46 1.68 4.04
N VAL A 164 -20.46 1.01 3.47
CA VAL A 164 -20.39 0.41 2.13
C VAL A 164 -21.44 1.04 1.24
N ARG A 165 -21.03 1.59 0.10
CA ARG A 165 -21.94 2.09 -0.94
C ARG A 165 -22.37 0.98 -1.89
N ARG A 166 -23.66 0.86 -2.16
CA ARG A 166 -24.21 0.06 -3.26
C ARG A 166 -25.14 0.90 -4.12
N SER A 167 -25.03 0.72 -5.44
CA SER A 167 -25.87 1.43 -6.41
C SER A 167 -26.93 0.50 -6.99
N LEU A 168 -28.18 0.93 -7.03
CA LEU A 168 -29.31 0.22 -7.65
C LEU A 168 -30.19 1.23 -8.40
N ASN A 169 -30.48 0.97 -9.68
CA ASN A 169 -31.34 1.84 -10.50
C ASN A 169 -30.91 3.33 -10.51
N ASN A 170 -29.60 3.60 -10.59
CA ASN A 170 -28.99 4.94 -10.49
C ASN A 170 -29.23 5.65 -9.14
N GLU A 171 -29.58 4.92 -8.09
CA GLU A 171 -29.63 5.43 -6.73
C GLU A 171 -28.56 4.77 -5.87
N ASP A 172 -27.92 5.57 -5.02
CA ASP A 172 -26.89 5.11 -4.09
C ASP A 172 -27.48 4.90 -2.69
N TYR A 173 -27.06 3.80 -2.06
CA TYR A 173 -27.42 3.41 -0.71
C TYR A 173 -26.16 3.15 0.09
N TYR A 174 -26.09 3.71 1.30
CA TYR A 174 -25.06 3.40 2.27
C TYR A 174 -25.55 2.36 3.26
N PHE A 175 -24.80 1.27 3.37
CA PHE A 175 -24.89 0.29 4.43
C PHE A 175 -23.93 0.75 5.52
N VAL A 176 -24.48 1.27 6.62
CA VAL A 176 -23.74 1.85 7.74
C VAL A 176 -23.83 0.89 8.90
N MET A 177 -22.70 0.38 9.37
CA MET A 177 -22.62 -0.65 10.40
C MET A 177 -21.70 -0.17 11.53
N ASN A 178 -22.25 -0.06 12.74
CA ASN A 178 -21.47 0.24 13.93
C ASN A 178 -20.93 -1.06 14.53
N HIS A 179 -19.62 -1.24 14.58
CA HIS A 179 -18.98 -2.43 15.17
C HIS A 179 -18.57 -2.24 16.64
N THR A 180 -18.98 -1.13 17.28
CA THR A 180 -18.60 -0.81 18.66
C THR A 180 -19.76 -1.00 19.64
N SER A 181 -19.41 -1.05 20.93
CA SER A 181 -20.36 -1.07 22.05
C SER A 181 -20.97 0.29 22.38
N ASP A 182 -20.57 1.34 21.67
CA ASP A 182 -20.95 2.73 21.95
C ASP A 182 -21.92 3.23 20.88
N GLU A 183 -22.66 4.29 21.22
CA GLU A 183 -23.39 5.05 20.21
C GLU A 183 -22.40 5.79 19.30
N LYS A 184 -22.63 5.71 17.99
CA LYS A 184 -21.78 6.31 16.95
C LYS A 184 -22.60 7.13 15.98
N LYS A 185 -21.93 7.99 15.23
CA LYS A 185 -22.58 8.85 14.24
C LYS A 185 -22.01 8.64 12.84
N PHE A 186 -22.90 8.68 11.86
CA PHE A 186 -22.54 8.82 10.46
C PHE A 186 -23.40 9.89 9.81
N ARG A 187 -22.80 11.02 9.43
CA ARG A 187 -23.51 12.21 8.91
C ARG A 187 -24.62 12.66 9.86
N ASN A 188 -25.90 12.50 9.50
CA ASN A 188 -27.04 12.86 10.34
C ASN A 188 -27.67 11.65 11.05
N GLU A 189 -27.13 10.46 10.86
CA GLU A 189 -27.61 9.23 11.47
C GLU A 189 -26.87 8.94 12.76
N ILE A 190 -27.65 8.64 13.80
CA ILE A 190 -27.14 8.05 15.05
C ILE A 190 -27.34 6.54 14.96
N LEU A 191 -26.28 5.78 15.22
CA LEU A 191 -26.29 4.33 15.31
C LEU A 191 -26.07 3.92 16.76
N LYS A 192 -26.98 3.13 17.31
CA LYS A 192 -26.78 2.47 18.60
C LYS A 192 -25.61 1.48 18.52
N ALA A 193 -25.15 1.03 19.67
CA ALA A 193 -24.20 -0.07 19.78
C ALA A 193 -24.61 -1.26 18.89
N TYR A 194 -23.70 -1.71 18.03
CA TYR A 194 -23.89 -2.82 17.09
C TYR A 194 -25.03 -2.66 16.07
N GLU A 195 -25.58 -1.45 15.88
CA GLU A 195 -26.66 -1.21 14.93
C GLU A 195 -26.15 -1.16 13.48
N ALA A 196 -26.96 -1.69 12.56
CA ALA A 196 -26.78 -1.53 11.13
C ALA A 196 -27.99 -0.83 10.50
N LYS A 197 -27.73 0.15 9.63
CA LYS A 197 -28.75 0.90 8.89
C LYS A 197 -28.44 0.91 7.40
N ILE A 198 -29.50 0.98 6.60
CA ILE A 198 -29.42 1.30 5.18
C ILE A 198 -30.02 2.68 5.00
N VAL A 199 -29.21 3.61 4.51
CA VAL A 199 -29.65 4.99 4.25
C VAL A 199 -29.40 5.37 2.80
N LYS A 200 -30.28 6.21 2.26
CA LYS A 200 -30.08 6.76 0.92
C LYS A 200 -28.92 7.77 0.96
N ALA A 201 -28.05 7.72 -0.06
CA ALA A 201 -26.81 8.50 -0.08
C ALA A 201 -26.99 10.02 -0.15
#